data_AF-A0A5N0V0P3-F1
#
_entry.id   AF-A0A5N0V0P3-F1
#
_cell.length_a   1.000
_cell.length_b   1.000
_cell.length_c   1.000
_cell.angle_alpha   90.00
_cell.angle_beta   90.00
_cell.angle_gamma   90.00
#
_symmetry.space_group_name_H-M   'P 1'
#
loop_
_entity.id
_entity.type
_entity.pdbx_description
1 polymer ?
#
loop_
_entity_poly.entity_id
_entity_poly.type
_entity_poly.pdbx_seq_one_letter_code
_entity_poly.pdbx_strand_id
1 'polypeptide(L)' 'MTDEKRPFLRIVKGNPDDAELAAVTAVLVAAASAPADAAPPARRSEWANRARALRQPLQHGPGAWRASGFPR' A
#
# COMPACT_ATOMS: atom_id res chain seq x y z
N MET A 1 37.76 14.69 1.79
CA MET A 1 36.32 14.69 1.46
C MET A 1 35.67 13.63 2.34
N THR A 2 35.28 14.00 3.55
CA THR A 2 34.53 13.13 4.46
C THR A 2 33.11 13.05 3.92
N ASP A 3 32.68 11.85 3.55
CA ASP A 3 31.30 11.54 3.20
C ASP A 3 30.44 11.76 4.46
N GLU A 4 29.77 12.91 4.56
CA GLU A 4 28.81 13.18 5.63
C GLU A 4 27.61 12.26 5.46
N LYS A 5 27.70 11.09 6.10
CA LYS A 5 26.64 10.10 6.14
C LYS A 5 25.47 10.68 6.92
N ARG A 6 24.42 11.11 6.22
CA ARG A 6 23.20 11.65 6.83
C ARG A 6 22.62 10.62 7.83
N PRO A 7 22.20 11.06 9.03
CA PRO A 7 21.66 10.15 10.03
C PRO A 7 20.33 9.55 9.55
N PHE A 8 20.14 8.25 9.82
CA PHE A 8 18.92 7.52 9.47
C PHE A 8 17.69 7.98 10.26
N LEU A 9 17.88 8.39 11.51
CA LEU A 9 16.86 8.90 12.42
C LEU A 9 17.38 10.16 13.12
N ARG A 10 16.55 11.21 13.26
CA ARG A 10 16.87 12.44 13.98
C ARG A 10 15.72 12.84 14.90
N ILE A 11 16.02 13.00 16.18
CA ILE A 11 15.09 13.58 17.16
C ILE A 11 15.09 15.10 16.96
N VAL A 12 13.96 15.66 16.53
CA VAL A 12 13.83 17.11 16.29
C VAL A 12 13.37 17.86 17.55
N LYS A 13 12.70 17.17 18.48
CA LYS A 13 12.18 17.73 19.73
C LYS A 13 12.07 16.64 20.79
N GLY A 14 12.28 17.02 22.05
CA GLY A 14 12.25 16.12 23.21
C GLY A 14 13.64 15.63 23.60
N ASN A 15 13.74 15.00 24.77
CA ASN A 15 14.95 14.36 25.27
C ASN A 15 14.57 12.95 25.74
N PRO A 16 14.39 12.00 24.81
CA PRO A 16 13.96 10.65 25.18
C PRO A 16 15.02 9.99 26.05
N ASP A 17 14.58 9.15 26.97
CA ASP A 17 15.49 8.25 27.66
C ASP A 17 15.93 7.09 26.76
N ASP A 18 16.89 6.29 27.24
CA ASP A 18 17.44 5.17 26.48
C ASP A 18 16.37 4.14 26.11
N ALA A 19 15.37 3.94 26.98
CA ALA A 19 14.29 2.99 26.76
C ALA A 19 13.33 3.47 25.68
N GLU A 20 12.96 4.75 25.70
CA GLU A 20 12.12 5.39 24.69
C GLU A 20 12.80 5.40 23.32
N LEU A 21 14.10 5.73 23.26
CA LEU A 21 14.87 5.69 22.03
C LEU A 21 14.97 4.27 21.46
N ALA A 22 15.20 3.28 22.32
CA ALA A 22 15.23 1.87 21.93
C ALA A 22 13.86 1.41 21.39
N ALA A 23 12.76 1.81 22.04
CA ALA A 23 11.41 1.46 21.61
C ALA A 23 11.10 1.99 20.21
N VAL A 24 11.36 3.27 19.94
CA VAL A 24 11.15 3.86 18.60
C VAL A 24 12.01 3.17 17.55
N THR A 25 13.27 2.89 17.87
CA THR A 25 14.19 2.19 16.95
C THR A 25 13.69 0.77 16.65
N ALA A 26 13.24 0.03 17.66
CA ALA A 26 12.70 -1.31 17.49
C ALA A 26 11.45 -1.31 16.59
N VAL A 27 10.55 -0.34 16.77
CA VAL A 27 9.36 -0.19 15.91
C VAL A 27 9.74 0.10 14.46
N LEU A 28 10.71 0.97 14.22
CA LEU A 28 11.19 1.27 12.87
C LEU A 28 11.82 0.05 12.19
N VAL A 29 12.64 -0.72 12.92
CA VAL A 29 13.23 -1.96 12.42
C VAL A 29 12.16 -3.00 12.12
N ALA A 30 11.17 -3.15 12.99
CA ALA A 30 10.05 -4.08 12.80
C ALA A 30 9.22 -3.69 11.57
N ALA A 31 8.89 -2.41 11.42
CA ALA A 31 8.16 -1.91 10.25
C ALA A 31 8.93 -2.10 8.94
N ALA A 32 10.25 -1.88 8.95
CA ALA A 32 11.09 -2.11 7.77
C ALA A 32 11.26 -3.59 7.42
N SER A 33 11.16 -4.48 8.42
CA SER A 33 11.30 -5.93 8.25
C SER A 33 9.96 -6.64 7.99
N ALA A 34 8.84 -5.91 8.06
CA ALA A 34 7.53 -6.49 7.83
C ALA A 34 7.46 -7.03 6.39
N PRO A 35 7.10 -8.31 6.20
CA PRO A 35 6.88 -8.83 4.86
C PRO A 35 5.80 -7.98 4.19
N ALA A 36 6.03 -7.59 2.94
CA ALA A 36 4.98 -6.99 2.16
C ALA A 36 3.83 -8.01 2.08
N ASP A 37 2.65 -7.62 2.57
CA ASP A 37 1.45 -8.41 2.32
C ASP A 37 1.37 -8.68 0.82
N ALA A 38 1.12 -9.93 0.46
CA ALA A 38 0.94 -10.31 -0.93
C ALA A 38 -0.10 -9.37 -1.54
N ALA A 39 0.35 -8.53 -2.47
CA ALA A 39 -0.54 -7.60 -3.14
C ALA A 39 -1.68 -8.44 -3.72
N PRO A 40 -2.96 -8.09 -3.44
CA PRO A 40 -4.06 -8.82 -4.03
C PRO A 40 -3.87 -8.80 -5.55
N PRO A 41 -4.24 -9.88 -6.26
CA PRO A 41 -4.04 -9.97 -7.69
C PRO A 41 -4.58 -8.70 -8.35
N ALA A 42 -3.77 -8.11 -9.23
CA ALA A 42 -4.12 -6.87 -9.91
C ALA A 42 -5.52 -7.03 -10.52
N ARG A 43 -6.47 -6.22 -10.04
CA ARG A 43 -7.84 -6.28 -10.57
C ARG A 43 -7.76 -5.87 -12.03
N ARG A 44 -8.32 -6.69 -12.92
CA ARG A 44 -8.44 -6.35 -14.34
C ARG A 44 -9.27 -5.05 -14.43
N SER A 45 -8.80 -4.10 -15.24
CA SER A 45 -9.55 -2.88 -15.48
C SER A 45 -10.90 -3.21 -16.12
N GLU A 46 -11.99 -2.81 -15.48
CA GLU A 46 -13.33 -2.97 -16.06
C GLU A 46 -13.51 -2.16 -17.36
N TRP A 47 -12.72 -1.11 -17.55
CA TRP A 47 -12.64 -0.36 -18.82
C TRP A 47 -12.04 -1.19 -19.96
N ALA A 48 -11.14 -2.12 -19.66
CA ALA A 48 -10.47 -2.98 -20.64
C ALA A 48 -11.16 -4.36 -20.80
N ASN A 49 -12.34 -4.53 -20.21
CA ASN A 49 -13.02 -5.82 -20.18
C ASN A 49 -13.71 -6.13 -21.53
N ARG A 50 -13.07 -6.99 -22.35
CA ARG A 50 -13.59 -7.41 -23.67
C ARG A 50 -14.97 -8.05 -23.64
N ALA A 51 -15.40 -8.64 -22.52
CA ALA A 51 -16.73 -9.21 -22.40
C ALA A 51 -17.84 -8.15 -22.58
N ARG A 52 -17.53 -6.86 -22.36
CA ARG A 52 -18.46 -5.74 -22.58
C ARG A 52 -18.73 -5.44 -24.05
N ALA A 53 -17.82 -5.83 -24.96
CA ALA A 53 -18.04 -5.73 -26.40
C ALA A 53 -19.09 -6.74 -26.90
N LEU A 54 -19.49 -7.69 -26.05
CA LEU A 54 -20.51 -8.68 -26.33
C LEU A 54 -21.75 -8.39 -25.47
N ARG A 55 -22.94 -8.72 -25.99
CA ARG A 55 -24.17 -8.66 -25.18
C ARG A 55 -24.10 -9.74 -24.10
N GLN A 56 -24.15 -9.34 -22.83
CA GLN A 56 -24.26 -10.26 -21.70
C GLN A 56 -25.35 -9.84 -20.71
N PRO A 57 -25.92 -10.78 -19.94
CA PRO A 57 -26.77 -10.49 -18.81
C PRO A 57 -26.04 -9.65 -17.75
N LEU A 58 -26.81 -8.88 -17.00
CA LEU A 58 -26.32 -8.20 -15.81
C LEU A 58 -25.91 -9.24 -14.76
N GLN A 59 -24.65 -9.19 -14.34
CA GLN A 59 -24.13 -10.06 -13.29
C GLN A 59 -24.49 -9.49 -11.91
N HIS A 60 -24.66 -10.37 -10.93
CA HIS A 60 -24.80 -10.00 -9.52
C HIS A 60 -23.51 -10.36 -8.78
N GLY A 61 -23.22 -9.66 -7.68
CA GLY A 61 -22.06 -9.94 -6.83
C GLY A 61 -21.17 -8.71 -6.58
N PRO A 62 -20.08 -8.89 -5.80
CA PRO A 62 -19.19 -7.80 -5.42
C PRO A 62 -18.66 -7.04 -6.64
N GLY A 63 -18.89 -5.72 -6.66
CA GLY A 63 -18.43 -4.84 -7.74
C GLY A 63 -19.35 -4.76 -8.96
N ALA A 64 -20.38 -5.60 -9.07
CA ALA A 64 -21.26 -5.63 -10.24
C ALA A 64 -22.06 -4.33 -10.45
N TRP A 65 -22.54 -3.70 -9.37
CA TRP A 65 -23.24 -2.41 -9.44
C TRP A 65 -22.34 -1.27 -9.91
N ARG A 66 -21.05 -1.26 -9.53
CA ARG A 66 -20.09 -0.28 -10.03
C ARG A 66 -19.76 -0.54 -11.50
N ALA A 67 -19.67 -1.81 -11.90
CA ALA A 67 -19.36 -2.20 -13.26
C ALA A 67 -20.48 -1.83 -14.26
N SER A 68 -21.75 -1.79 -13.85
CA SER A 68 -22.87 -1.45 -14.72
C SER A 68 -22.83 0.00 -15.24
N GLY A 69 -22.12 0.90 -14.58
CA GLY A 69 -22.03 2.33 -14.94
C GLY A 69 -20.93 2.70 -15.94
N PHE A 70 -20.01 1.78 -16.28
CA PHE A 70 -18.98 2.10 -17.28
C PHE A 70 -19.56 2.18 -18.71
N PRO A 71 -18.90 2.88 -19.65
CA PRO A 71 -19.27 2.89 -21.07
C PRO A 71 -19.17 1.50 -21.72
N ARG A 72 -19.91 1.27 -22.81
CA ARG A 72 -19.79 0.07 -23.65
C ARG A 72 -18.85 0.33 -24.81
#